data_AF-G9QH76-F1
#
_entry.id   AF-G9QH76-F1
#
_cell.length_a   1.000
_cell.length_b   1.000
_cell.length_c   1.000
_cell.angle_alpha   90.00
_cell.angle_beta   90.00
_cell.angle_gamma   90.00
#
_symmetry.space_group_name_H-M   'P 1'
#
loop_
_entity.id
_entity.type
_entity.pdbx_description
1 polymer ?
#
loop_
_entity_poly.entity_id
_entity_poly.type
_entity_poly.pdbx_seq_one_letter_code
_entity_poly.pdbx_strand_id
1 'polypeptide(L)'
;MAALQAGTVVTLKPDKEMPYGWFLTNGKDRVLLHKSGITDGFRPDEQVDVFIFQDRQGRLAATMIIPEIQIGRYGWAEVADVHRELGVFISIGIHKDILIAKGDLPPLMNVWPKKGGRLYCTLKTDRNGLLYAKLATEEVMKNLFVEASAKDFNKDVTGVVYRTLKSGTFVLTEEGYRGFIHESQRMEEPGLGETVHARIIDVKPDGSVNLSLLKRTHEAIEEDAAAILAYLQTRGGSMPYSDKSHPEDIQARFRMSKGAFNGFPKEVSHPQGMCRA
;
A
#
# COMPACT_ATOMS: atom_id res chain seq x y z
N MET A 1 -17.85 -35.16 9.72
CA MET A 1 -17.55 -33.75 10.03
C MET A 1 -16.07 -33.61 10.29
N ALA A 2 -15.43 -32.66 9.63
CA ALA A 2 -14.00 -32.37 9.76
C ALA A 2 -13.69 -31.66 11.10
N ALA A 3 -12.46 -31.81 11.59
CA ALA A 3 -11.99 -31.09 12.76
C ALA A 3 -11.96 -29.58 12.50
N LEU A 4 -12.16 -28.78 13.54
CA LEU A 4 -12.07 -27.32 13.42
C LEU A 4 -10.63 -26.88 13.14
N GLN A 5 -10.46 -26.01 12.14
CA GLN A 5 -9.16 -25.52 11.70
C GLN A 5 -9.17 -24.00 11.59
N ALA A 6 -8.13 -23.35 12.12
CA ALA A 6 -7.96 -21.91 11.97
C ALA A 6 -7.81 -21.49 10.50
N GLY A 7 -8.38 -20.34 10.14
CA GLY A 7 -8.38 -19.82 8.77
C GLY A 7 -9.54 -20.30 7.90
N THR A 8 -10.49 -21.03 8.48
CA THR A 8 -11.67 -21.57 7.79
C THR A 8 -12.96 -20.93 8.29
N VAL A 9 -13.96 -20.87 7.41
CA VAL A 9 -15.33 -20.50 7.78
C VAL A 9 -16.14 -21.77 7.93
N VAL A 10 -16.84 -21.90 9.06
CA VAL A 10 -17.66 -23.07 9.38
C VAL A 10 -18.99 -22.64 9.98
N THR A 11 -20.03 -23.40 9.68
CA THR A 11 -21.35 -23.25 10.27
C THR A 11 -21.44 -24.08 11.54
N LEU A 12 -21.69 -23.46 12.70
CA LEU A 12 -21.76 -24.13 14.00
C LEU A 12 -23.07 -23.84 14.74
N LYS A 13 -23.43 -24.72 15.67
CA LYS A 13 -24.59 -24.56 16.55
C LYS A 13 -24.16 -23.97 17.89
N PRO A 14 -24.88 -22.98 18.44
CA PRO A 14 -24.72 -22.60 19.84
C PRO A 14 -25.02 -23.79 20.77
N ASP A 15 -24.19 -23.97 21.79
CA ASP A 15 -24.29 -25.09 22.75
C ASP A 15 -24.45 -24.61 24.19
N LYS A 16 -23.62 -23.64 24.62
CA LYS A 16 -23.66 -23.14 25.99
C LYS A 16 -23.34 -21.65 26.07
N GLU A 17 -24.20 -20.89 26.74
CA GLU A 17 -23.95 -19.50 27.09
C GLU A 17 -23.01 -19.39 28.29
N MET A 18 -22.09 -18.43 28.22
CA MET A 18 -21.20 -18.03 29.30
C MET A 18 -21.23 -16.50 29.44
N PRO A 19 -20.85 -15.94 30.61
CA PRO A 19 -20.82 -14.49 30.80
C PRO A 19 -19.99 -13.70 29.78
N TYR A 20 -19.02 -14.35 29.13
CA TYR A 20 -18.08 -13.76 28.16
C TYR A 20 -18.32 -14.19 26.71
N GLY A 21 -19.35 -15.00 26.42
CA GLY A 21 -19.62 -15.45 25.05
C GLY A 21 -20.40 -16.76 24.98
N TRP A 22 -20.36 -17.41 23.82
CA TRP A 22 -21.06 -18.67 23.56
C TRP A 22 -20.07 -19.74 23.14
N PHE A 23 -20.23 -20.95 23.66
CA PHE A 23 -19.62 -22.12 23.04
C PHE A 23 -20.44 -22.54 21.84
N LEU A 24 -19.77 -22.70 20.70
CA LEU A 24 -20.32 -23.23 19.47
C LEU A 24 -19.78 -24.65 19.25
N THR A 25 -20.58 -25.51 18.62
CA THR A 25 -20.23 -26.93 18.41
C THR A 25 -20.59 -27.42 17.01
N ASN A 26 -19.77 -28.35 16.49
CA ASN A 26 -20.12 -29.20 15.34
C ASN A 26 -20.61 -30.60 15.80
N GLY A 27 -20.89 -30.77 17.09
CA GLY A 27 -21.24 -32.05 17.71
C GLY A 27 -20.06 -32.89 18.20
N LYS A 28 -18.83 -32.57 17.79
CA LYS A 28 -17.59 -33.22 18.27
C LYS A 28 -16.68 -32.24 19.01
N ASP A 29 -16.36 -31.13 18.38
CA ASP A 29 -15.48 -30.09 18.88
C ASP A 29 -16.29 -28.90 19.37
N ARG A 30 -15.73 -28.15 20.33
CA ARG A 30 -16.32 -26.90 20.84
C ARG A 30 -15.32 -25.76 20.72
N VAL A 31 -15.83 -24.58 20.36
CA VAL A 31 -15.03 -23.35 20.22
C VAL A 31 -15.76 -22.17 20.86
N LEU A 32 -15.01 -21.23 21.44
CA LEU A 32 -15.58 -20.05 22.06
C LEU A 32 -15.79 -18.94 21.03
N LEU A 33 -17.03 -18.48 20.87
CA LEU A 33 -17.40 -17.20 20.28
C LEU A 33 -17.46 -16.15 21.39
N HIS A 34 -16.40 -15.35 21.53
CA HIS A 34 -16.36 -14.28 22.53
C HIS A 34 -17.36 -13.17 22.18
N LYS A 35 -17.93 -12.47 23.18
CA LYS A 35 -18.89 -11.37 22.97
C LYS A 35 -18.42 -10.31 21.96
N SER A 36 -17.12 -10.02 21.92
CA SER A 36 -16.55 -9.05 20.98
C SER A 36 -16.53 -9.51 19.51
N GLY A 37 -16.69 -10.82 19.27
CA GLY A 37 -16.78 -11.41 17.93
C GLY A 37 -18.21 -11.69 17.49
N ILE A 38 -19.22 -11.35 18.32
CA ILE A 38 -20.63 -11.45 17.96
C ILE A 38 -21.02 -10.20 17.18
N THR A 39 -21.61 -10.37 16.01
CA THR A 39 -22.21 -9.29 15.21
C THR A 39 -23.73 -9.30 15.34
N ASP A 40 -24.39 -8.28 14.80
CA ASP A 40 -25.85 -8.23 14.77
C ASP A 40 -26.44 -9.48 14.10
N GLY A 41 -27.58 -9.94 14.61
CA GLY A 41 -28.30 -11.10 14.07
C GLY A 41 -27.93 -12.46 14.67
N PHE A 42 -27.11 -12.53 15.72
CA PHE A 42 -26.87 -13.79 16.45
C PHE A 42 -28.16 -14.28 17.13
N ARG A 43 -28.54 -15.55 16.87
CA ARG A 43 -29.72 -16.20 17.46
C ARG A 43 -29.29 -17.53 18.10
N PRO A 44 -29.50 -17.72 19.42
CA PRO A 44 -29.07 -18.94 20.12
C PRO A 44 -29.63 -20.25 19.57
N ASP A 45 -30.79 -20.21 18.92
CA ASP A 45 -31.48 -21.40 18.41
C ASP A 45 -31.10 -21.74 16.95
N GLU A 46 -30.32 -20.89 16.29
CA GLU A 46 -29.94 -21.04 14.89
C GLU A 46 -28.45 -21.32 14.73
N GLN A 47 -28.12 -21.96 13.61
CA GLN A 47 -26.74 -22.12 13.21
C GLN A 47 -26.14 -20.79 12.76
N VAL A 48 -24.85 -20.61 13.01
CA VAL A 48 -24.12 -19.39 12.68
C VAL A 48 -22.84 -19.71 11.93
N ASP A 49 -22.57 -18.94 10.88
CA ASP A 49 -21.30 -18.98 10.17
C ASP A 49 -20.26 -18.18 10.94
N VAL A 50 -19.14 -18.82 11.23
CA VAL A 50 -18.04 -18.21 11.98
C VAL A 50 -16.70 -18.50 11.33
N PHE A 51 -15.81 -17.53 11.43
CA PHE A 51 -14.41 -17.70 11.11
C PHE A 51 -13.66 -18.24 12.32
N ILE A 52 -12.93 -19.34 12.13
CA ILE A 52 -12.12 -19.97 13.17
C ILE A 52 -10.72 -19.36 13.13
N PHE A 53 -10.21 -18.95 14.28
CA PHE A 53 -8.86 -18.40 14.41
C PHE A 53 -8.25 -18.84 15.75
N GLN A 54 -6.95 -18.59 15.94
CA GLN A 54 -6.33 -18.75 17.25
C GLN A 54 -6.35 -17.43 18.01
N ASP A 55 -6.75 -17.43 19.28
CA ASP A 55 -6.69 -16.26 20.14
C ASP A 55 -5.23 -15.88 20.49
N ARG A 56 -5.04 -14.94 21.44
CA ARG A 56 -3.70 -14.55 21.91
C ARG A 56 -2.99 -15.64 22.72
N GLN A 57 -3.73 -16.64 23.20
CA GLN A 57 -3.23 -17.77 23.99
C GLN A 57 -3.00 -19.02 23.12
N GLY A 58 -3.20 -18.91 21.79
CA GLY A 58 -3.02 -20.01 20.85
C GLY A 58 -4.20 -20.99 20.80
N ARG A 59 -5.31 -20.70 21.48
CA ARG A 59 -6.50 -21.58 21.51
C ARG A 59 -7.42 -21.24 20.36
N LEU A 60 -8.12 -22.24 19.83
CA LEU A 60 -9.15 -22.00 18.82
C LEU A 60 -10.28 -21.15 19.42
N ALA A 61 -10.67 -20.13 18.66
CA ALA A 61 -11.76 -19.21 18.92
C ALA A 61 -12.54 -18.97 17.62
N ALA A 62 -13.77 -18.50 17.77
CA ALA A 62 -14.67 -18.18 16.69
C ALA A 62 -15.05 -16.70 16.71
N THR A 63 -15.32 -16.15 15.52
CA THR A 63 -15.88 -14.80 15.34
C THR A 63 -16.88 -14.83 14.19
N MET A 64 -17.97 -14.08 14.31
CA MET A 64 -18.95 -13.89 13.23
C MET A 64 -18.44 -12.92 12.16
N ILE A 65 -17.39 -12.17 12.45
CA ILE A 65 -16.70 -11.33 11.46
C ILE A 65 -15.96 -12.25 10.50
N ILE A 66 -16.48 -12.38 9.27
CA ILE A 66 -15.87 -13.19 8.21
C ILE A 66 -14.86 -12.34 7.44
N PRO A 67 -13.55 -12.64 7.51
CA PRO A 67 -12.54 -11.88 6.78
C PRO A 67 -12.69 -12.00 5.27
N GLU A 68 -12.35 -10.93 4.54
CA GLU A 68 -12.27 -10.95 3.08
C GLU A 68 -11.16 -11.88 2.59
N ILE A 69 -9.99 -11.85 3.28
CA ILE A 69 -8.87 -12.75 3.01
C ILE A 69 -9.01 -14.04 3.83
N GLN A 70 -8.86 -15.18 3.19
CA GLN A 70 -8.98 -16.50 3.83
C GLN A 70 -7.92 -17.44 3.28
N ILE A 71 -7.79 -18.65 3.80
CA ILE A 71 -6.84 -19.61 3.25
C ILE A 71 -7.23 -19.92 1.80
N GLY A 72 -6.34 -19.62 0.86
CA GLY A 72 -6.58 -19.82 -0.58
C GLY A 72 -7.41 -18.72 -1.25
N ARG A 73 -8.04 -17.82 -0.48
CA ARG A 73 -8.72 -16.63 -0.99
C ARG A 73 -7.83 -15.41 -0.78
N TYR A 74 -7.43 -14.79 -1.88
CA TYR A 74 -6.62 -13.58 -1.86
C TYR A 74 -7.49 -12.33 -1.78
N GLY A 75 -6.97 -11.29 -1.14
CA GLY A 75 -7.60 -9.99 -1.06
C GLY A 75 -6.63 -8.94 -0.52
N TRP A 76 -7.09 -7.69 -0.48
CA TRP A 76 -6.32 -6.58 0.05
C TRP A 76 -6.50 -6.47 1.56
N ALA A 77 -5.39 -6.36 2.28
CA ALA A 77 -5.38 -6.13 3.72
C ALA A 77 -4.54 -4.91 4.07
N GLU A 78 -4.99 -4.13 5.06
CA GLU A 78 -4.27 -2.95 5.54
C GLU A 78 -3.15 -3.35 6.49
N VAL A 79 -2.00 -2.68 6.40
CA VAL A 79 -0.89 -2.82 7.33
C VAL A 79 -1.21 -2.11 8.64
N ALA A 80 -1.42 -2.90 9.69
CA ALA A 80 -1.72 -2.41 11.04
C ALA A 80 -0.46 -1.93 11.78
N ASP A 81 0.64 -2.67 11.65
CA ASP A 81 1.92 -2.37 12.31
C ASP A 81 3.12 -3.03 11.61
N VAL A 82 4.32 -2.53 11.90
CA VAL A 82 5.58 -3.03 11.32
C VAL A 82 6.61 -3.28 12.40
N HIS A 83 7.05 -4.52 12.54
CA HIS A 83 8.04 -4.92 13.55
C HIS A 83 9.30 -5.48 12.90
N ARG A 84 10.45 -4.82 13.10
CA ARG A 84 11.71 -5.08 12.39
C ARG A 84 12.19 -6.54 12.41
N GLU A 85 12.01 -7.23 13.52
CA GLU A 85 12.45 -8.62 13.68
C GLU A 85 11.41 -9.67 13.29
N LEU A 86 10.11 -9.32 13.34
CA LEU A 86 9.03 -10.28 13.11
C LEU A 86 8.51 -10.21 11.67
N GLY A 87 8.32 -8.99 11.17
CA GLY A 87 7.72 -8.70 9.86
C GLY A 87 6.63 -7.64 9.96
N VAL A 88 5.58 -7.81 9.17
CA VAL A 88 4.49 -6.83 9.02
C VAL A 88 3.19 -7.44 9.49
N PHE A 89 2.43 -6.72 10.31
CA PHE A 89 1.12 -7.12 10.80
C PHE A 89 0.04 -6.49 9.92
N ILE A 90 -0.90 -7.32 9.44
CA ILE A 90 -2.04 -6.88 8.64
C ILE A 90 -3.36 -7.07 9.39
N SER A 91 -4.30 -6.16 9.18
CA SER A 91 -5.66 -6.31 9.67
C SER A 91 -6.51 -7.08 8.66
N ILE A 92 -7.24 -8.08 9.15
CA ILE A 92 -8.21 -8.85 8.37
C ILE A 92 -9.65 -8.60 8.82
N GLY A 93 -9.86 -7.55 9.62
CA GLY A 93 -11.15 -7.16 10.18
C GLY A 93 -11.52 -7.81 11.51
N ILE A 94 -10.74 -8.78 12.01
CA ILE A 94 -10.94 -9.40 13.33
C ILE A 94 -10.09 -8.70 14.40
N HIS A 95 -10.35 -8.97 15.68
CA HIS A 95 -9.61 -8.42 16.84
C HIS A 95 -8.16 -8.94 17.00
N LYS A 96 -7.56 -9.44 15.93
CA LYS A 96 -6.21 -9.98 15.89
C LYS A 96 -5.59 -9.70 14.52
N ASP A 97 -4.46 -9.02 14.52
CA ASP A 97 -3.66 -8.81 13.33
C ASP A 97 -2.88 -10.09 12.96
N ILE A 98 -2.69 -10.30 11.67
CA ILE A 98 -2.02 -11.47 11.12
C ILE A 98 -0.61 -11.08 10.69
N LEU A 99 0.38 -11.90 11.04
CA LEU A 99 1.77 -11.66 10.71
C LEU A 99 2.10 -12.15 9.28
N ILE A 100 2.67 -11.26 8.48
CA ILE A 100 3.51 -11.60 7.33
C ILE A 100 4.95 -11.62 7.83
N ALA A 101 5.57 -12.80 7.84
CA ALA A 101 6.90 -12.98 8.39
C ALA A 101 7.95 -12.20 7.60
N LYS A 102 9.01 -11.73 8.28
CA LYS A 102 10.17 -11.05 7.68
C LYS A 102 10.76 -11.78 6.46
N GLY A 103 10.79 -13.11 6.50
CA GLY A 103 11.30 -13.94 5.40
C GLY A 103 10.43 -13.92 4.14
N ASP A 104 9.16 -13.50 4.24
CA ASP A 104 8.23 -13.34 3.13
C ASP A 104 8.21 -11.89 2.60
N LEU A 105 8.98 -10.97 3.19
CA LEU A 105 9.08 -9.55 2.80
C LEU A 105 10.33 -9.29 1.94
N PRO A 106 10.41 -8.14 1.23
CA PRO A 106 11.62 -7.74 0.54
C PRO A 106 12.84 -7.70 1.48
N PRO A 107 14.04 -8.08 1.00
CA PRO A 107 15.24 -8.14 1.85
C PRO A 107 15.68 -6.76 2.35
N LEU A 108 15.39 -5.70 1.58
CA LEU A 108 15.70 -4.33 1.95
C LEU A 108 14.55 -3.73 2.76
N MET A 109 14.86 -3.23 3.96
CA MET A 109 13.84 -2.72 4.88
C MET A 109 13.28 -1.34 4.47
N ASN A 110 14.03 -0.55 3.70
CA ASN A 110 13.58 0.77 3.22
C ASN A 110 12.35 0.66 2.30
N VAL A 111 12.14 -0.48 1.66
CA VAL A 111 10.98 -0.75 0.79
C VAL A 111 9.90 -1.59 1.47
N TRP A 112 10.01 -1.78 2.79
CA TRP A 112 8.97 -2.46 3.54
C TRP A 112 7.66 -1.68 3.53
N PRO A 113 6.53 -2.38 3.66
CA PRO A 113 5.26 -1.74 3.90
C PRO A 113 5.29 -0.85 5.14
N LYS A 114 4.57 0.27 5.05
CA LYS A 114 4.35 1.21 6.15
C LYS A 114 2.93 1.03 6.68
N LYS A 115 2.69 1.43 7.93
CA LYS A 115 1.36 1.45 8.52
C LYS A 115 0.38 2.23 7.63
N GLY A 116 -0.81 1.66 7.41
CA GLY A 116 -1.83 2.18 6.49
C GLY A 116 -1.65 1.78 5.02
N GLY A 117 -0.52 1.15 4.65
CA GLY A 117 -0.34 0.56 3.32
C GLY A 117 -1.26 -0.63 3.09
N ARG A 118 -1.42 -1.06 1.83
CA ARG A 118 -2.30 -2.18 1.45
C ARG A 118 -1.52 -3.31 0.79
N LEU A 119 -1.72 -4.53 1.23
CA LEU A 119 -1.03 -5.71 0.72
C LEU A 119 -2.02 -6.72 0.16
N TYR A 120 -1.78 -7.20 -1.06
CA TYR A 120 -2.55 -8.28 -1.64
C TYR A 120 -1.99 -9.63 -1.17
N CYS A 121 -2.77 -10.35 -0.37
CA CYS A 121 -2.28 -11.50 0.38
C CYS A 121 -3.38 -12.53 0.66
N THR A 122 -2.99 -13.69 1.16
CA THR A 122 -3.89 -14.76 1.61
C THR A 122 -3.39 -15.34 2.92
N LEU A 123 -4.24 -16.07 3.63
CA LEU A 123 -3.88 -16.73 4.89
C LEU A 123 -3.20 -18.08 4.65
N LYS A 124 -2.37 -18.48 5.60
CA LYS A 124 -1.80 -19.82 5.74
C LYS A 124 -1.71 -20.18 7.23
N THR A 125 -1.63 -21.47 7.53
CA THR A 125 -1.31 -21.95 8.87
C THR A 125 0.07 -22.59 8.89
N ASP A 126 0.76 -22.49 10.01
CA ASP A 126 1.94 -23.31 10.28
C ASP A 126 1.53 -24.74 10.74
N ARG A 127 2.52 -25.54 11.17
CA ARG A 127 2.29 -26.91 11.68
C ARG A 127 1.52 -26.93 13.01
N ASN A 128 1.51 -25.83 13.75
CA ASN A 128 0.83 -25.68 15.04
C ASN A 128 -0.56 -25.03 14.88
N GLY A 129 -0.99 -24.75 13.65
CA GLY A 129 -2.26 -24.10 13.35
C GLY A 129 -2.26 -22.58 13.53
N LEU A 130 -1.10 -21.96 13.77
CA LEU A 130 -0.99 -20.51 13.91
C LEU A 130 -1.16 -19.84 12.56
N LEU A 131 -2.04 -18.83 12.52
CA LEU A 131 -2.34 -18.08 11.31
C LEU A 131 -1.25 -17.07 10.99
N TYR A 132 -0.78 -17.14 9.75
CA TYR A 132 0.09 -16.19 9.10
C TYR A 132 -0.55 -15.73 7.79
N ALA A 133 -0.01 -14.67 7.22
CA ALA A 133 -0.34 -14.24 5.88
C ALA A 133 0.87 -14.42 4.96
N LYS A 134 0.59 -14.62 3.67
CA LYS A 134 1.59 -14.66 2.61
C LYS A 134 1.19 -13.68 1.50
N LEU A 135 2.17 -12.95 0.99
CA LEU A 135 1.97 -12.07 -0.17
C LEU A 135 1.58 -12.88 -1.41
N ALA A 136 0.80 -12.26 -2.29
CA ALA A 136 0.53 -12.80 -3.60
C ALA A 136 1.80 -12.86 -4.45
N THR A 137 1.92 -13.94 -5.22
CA THR A 137 2.97 -14.07 -6.23
C THR A 137 2.53 -13.38 -7.52
N GLU A 138 3.47 -13.15 -8.43
CA GLU A 138 3.15 -12.63 -9.77
C GLU A 138 2.05 -13.45 -10.46
N GLU A 139 2.10 -14.78 -10.32
CA GLU A 139 1.13 -15.68 -10.95
C GLU A 139 -0.30 -15.49 -10.42
N VAL A 140 -0.43 -15.19 -9.12
CA VAL A 140 -1.73 -14.87 -8.53
C VAL A 140 -2.20 -13.49 -9.00
N MET A 141 -1.29 -12.51 -9.01
CA MET A 141 -1.59 -11.14 -9.44
C MET A 141 -2.05 -11.05 -10.89
N LYS A 142 -1.53 -11.91 -11.79
CA LYS A 142 -1.94 -11.96 -13.19
C LYS A 142 -3.44 -12.09 -13.41
N ASN A 143 -4.14 -12.77 -12.51
CA ASN A 143 -5.59 -12.94 -12.59
C ASN A 143 -6.36 -11.64 -12.34
N LEU A 144 -5.71 -10.60 -11.82
CA LEU A 144 -6.29 -9.27 -11.61
C LEU A 144 -6.02 -8.32 -12.78
N PHE A 145 -5.14 -8.69 -13.71
CA PHE A 145 -4.69 -7.77 -14.73
C PHE A 145 -5.74 -7.56 -15.81
N VAL A 146 -5.93 -6.31 -16.16
CA VAL A 146 -6.71 -5.87 -17.31
C VAL A 146 -5.75 -5.24 -18.32
N GLU A 147 -6.01 -5.47 -19.60
CA GLU A 147 -5.19 -4.89 -20.68
C GLU A 147 -5.52 -3.41 -20.87
N ALA A 148 -4.51 -2.56 -20.81
CA ALA A 148 -4.62 -1.16 -21.21
C ALA A 148 -4.64 -1.03 -22.73
N SER A 149 -5.23 0.06 -23.21
CA SER A 149 -5.29 0.42 -24.63
C SER A 149 -4.41 1.62 -24.94
N ALA A 150 -4.12 1.87 -26.22
CA ALA A 150 -3.40 3.06 -26.64
C ALA A 150 -4.06 4.39 -26.20
N LYS A 151 -5.37 4.37 -25.89
CA LYS A 151 -6.11 5.54 -25.38
C LYS A 151 -5.75 5.90 -23.95
N ASP A 152 -5.10 5.00 -23.22
CA ASP A 152 -4.72 5.19 -21.82
C ASP A 152 -3.35 5.88 -21.67
N PHE A 153 -2.64 6.07 -22.78
CA PHE A 153 -1.40 6.82 -22.81
C PHE A 153 -1.56 8.24 -22.24
N ASN A 154 -0.59 8.67 -21.45
CA ASN A 154 -0.50 9.97 -20.79
C ASN A 154 -1.60 10.26 -19.74
N LYS A 155 -2.46 9.31 -19.41
CA LYS A 155 -3.39 9.42 -18.29
C LYS A 155 -2.67 9.31 -16.96
N ASP A 156 -3.19 10.04 -15.98
CA ASP A 156 -2.80 9.92 -14.59
C ASP A 156 -3.63 8.80 -13.94
N VAL A 157 -2.96 7.90 -13.22
CA VAL A 157 -3.53 6.71 -12.60
C VAL A 157 -3.07 6.61 -11.15
N THR A 158 -3.94 6.04 -10.32
CA THR A 158 -3.59 5.65 -8.95
C THR A 158 -3.40 4.15 -8.90
N GLY A 159 -2.41 3.68 -8.14
CA GLY A 159 -2.19 2.25 -7.99
C GLY A 159 -1.43 1.88 -6.73
N VAL A 160 -1.47 0.59 -6.39
CA VAL A 160 -0.79 0.06 -5.21
C VAL A 160 0.42 -0.76 -5.63
N VAL A 161 1.55 -0.47 -5.03
CA VAL A 161 2.79 -1.22 -5.23
C VAL A 161 2.62 -2.63 -4.67
N TYR A 162 2.70 -3.66 -5.52
CA TYR A 162 2.59 -5.04 -5.07
C TYR A 162 3.92 -5.81 -5.11
N ARG A 163 4.94 -5.26 -5.78
CA ARG A 163 6.26 -5.90 -5.87
C ARG A 163 7.36 -4.88 -6.18
N THR A 164 8.49 -5.01 -5.50
CA THR A 164 9.68 -4.18 -5.71
C THR A 164 10.84 -5.03 -6.22
N LEU A 165 11.61 -4.50 -7.17
CA LEU A 165 12.82 -5.09 -7.73
C LEU A 165 13.88 -4.00 -7.90
N LYS A 166 15.15 -4.39 -8.04
CA LYS A 166 16.23 -3.43 -8.28
C LYS A 166 16.00 -2.59 -9.55
N SER A 167 15.47 -3.19 -10.61
CA SER A 167 15.21 -2.51 -11.89
C SER A 167 14.00 -1.58 -11.86
N GLY A 168 13.15 -1.65 -10.84
CA GLY A 168 11.92 -0.89 -10.77
C GLY A 168 10.82 -1.53 -9.91
N THR A 169 9.67 -0.89 -9.92
CA THR A 169 8.54 -1.23 -9.05
C THR A 169 7.32 -1.63 -9.88
N PHE A 170 6.67 -2.73 -9.51
CA PHE A 170 5.38 -3.10 -10.08
C PHE A 170 4.22 -2.57 -9.26
N VAL A 171 3.22 -2.07 -9.97
CA VAL A 171 2.04 -1.41 -9.43
C VAL A 171 0.81 -2.04 -10.08
N LEU A 172 -0.23 -2.31 -9.28
CA LEU A 172 -1.55 -2.60 -9.81
C LEU A 172 -2.37 -1.32 -9.75
N THR A 173 -2.81 -0.80 -10.89
CA THR A 173 -3.65 0.41 -10.92
C THR A 173 -5.08 0.09 -10.50
N GLU A 174 -5.87 1.11 -10.16
CA GLU A 174 -7.29 0.95 -9.82
C GLU A 174 -8.10 0.39 -10.99
N GLU A 175 -7.71 0.69 -12.23
CA GLU A 175 -8.28 0.13 -13.46
C GLU A 175 -7.87 -1.35 -13.70
N GLY A 176 -6.97 -1.89 -12.88
CA GLY A 176 -6.45 -3.25 -13.01
C GLY A 176 -5.24 -3.38 -13.92
N TYR A 177 -4.62 -2.27 -14.36
CA TYR A 177 -3.45 -2.36 -15.23
C TYR A 177 -2.22 -2.84 -14.48
N ARG A 178 -1.44 -3.69 -15.14
CA ARG A 178 -0.10 -4.07 -14.68
C ARG A 178 0.88 -2.96 -15.02
N GLY A 179 1.16 -2.11 -14.04
CA GLY A 179 2.09 -0.99 -14.14
C GLY A 179 3.52 -1.34 -13.76
N PHE A 180 4.49 -0.73 -14.44
CA PHE A 180 5.91 -0.82 -14.10
C PHE A 180 6.55 0.57 -14.07
N ILE A 181 7.12 0.95 -12.93
CA ILE A 181 7.90 2.17 -12.75
C ILE A 181 9.38 1.81 -12.82
N HIS A 182 10.05 2.19 -13.91
CA HIS A 182 11.49 2.03 -14.03
C HIS A 182 12.24 2.92 -13.02
N GLU A 183 13.44 2.52 -12.60
CA GLU A 183 14.24 3.30 -11.63
C GLU A 183 14.50 4.74 -12.08
N SER A 184 14.59 4.99 -13.39
CA SER A 184 14.80 6.32 -13.96
C SER A 184 13.54 7.19 -14.01
N GLN A 185 12.37 6.65 -13.67
CA GLN A 185 11.06 7.31 -13.74
C GLN A 185 10.50 7.61 -12.34
N ARG A 186 11.38 7.68 -11.34
CA ARG A 186 11.06 7.96 -9.93
C ARG A 186 12.22 8.69 -9.26
N MET A 187 11.92 9.55 -8.28
CA MET A 187 12.93 10.19 -7.44
C MET A 187 13.29 9.34 -6.22
N GLU A 188 12.27 8.75 -5.61
CA GLU A 188 12.38 7.83 -4.48
C GLU A 188 11.76 6.49 -4.85
N GLU A 189 12.25 5.42 -4.22
CA GLU A 189 11.73 4.08 -4.43
C GLU A 189 10.43 3.87 -3.63
N PRO A 190 9.28 3.62 -4.29
CA PRO A 190 8.04 3.33 -3.59
C PRO A 190 8.12 2.04 -2.80
N GLY A 191 7.62 2.08 -1.56
CA GLY A 191 7.56 0.91 -0.69
C GLY A 191 6.50 -0.09 -1.11
N LEU A 192 6.65 -1.34 -0.70
CA LEU A 192 5.64 -2.37 -0.89
C LEU A 192 4.32 -1.97 -0.20
N GLY A 193 3.21 -2.05 -0.92
CA GLY A 193 1.88 -1.69 -0.43
C GLY A 193 1.62 -0.18 -0.34
N GLU A 194 2.53 0.64 -0.85
CA GLU A 194 2.34 2.09 -0.99
C GLU A 194 1.37 2.39 -2.14
N THR A 195 0.45 3.33 -1.92
CA THR A 195 -0.37 3.91 -2.99
C THR A 195 0.44 4.99 -3.68
N VAL A 196 0.57 4.91 -5.00
CA VAL A 196 1.28 5.87 -5.83
C VAL A 196 0.35 6.50 -6.85
N HIS A 197 0.58 7.77 -7.15
CA HIS A 197 -0.05 8.49 -8.25
C HIS A 197 0.98 8.66 -9.36
N ALA A 198 0.73 8.03 -10.51
CA ALA A 198 1.68 7.94 -11.60
C ALA A 198 1.00 8.27 -12.92
N ARG A 199 1.82 8.55 -13.93
CA ARG A 199 1.36 8.78 -15.30
C ARG A 199 1.77 7.64 -16.20
N ILE A 200 0.87 7.21 -17.08
CA ILE A 200 1.17 6.23 -18.13
C ILE A 200 2.06 6.89 -19.19
N ILE A 201 3.28 6.40 -19.35
CA ILE A 201 4.26 6.91 -20.33
C ILE A 201 4.48 5.96 -21.52
N ASP A 202 3.93 4.76 -21.46
CA ASP A 202 3.99 3.77 -22.53
C ASP A 202 2.93 2.68 -22.28
N VAL A 203 2.34 2.15 -23.35
CA VAL A 203 1.40 1.02 -23.32
C VAL A 203 1.96 -0.09 -24.19
N LYS A 204 2.27 -1.23 -23.60
CA LYS A 204 2.93 -2.35 -24.27
C LYS A 204 1.92 -3.20 -25.05
N PRO A 205 2.39 -4.03 -26.01
CA PRO A 205 1.53 -4.92 -26.77
C PRO A 205 0.76 -5.95 -25.93
N ASP A 206 1.25 -6.30 -24.74
CA ASP A 206 0.59 -7.20 -23.79
C ASP A 206 -0.40 -6.49 -22.85
N GLY A 207 -0.70 -5.21 -23.12
CA GLY A 207 -1.61 -4.39 -22.32
C GLY A 207 -1.02 -3.89 -20.99
N SER A 208 0.23 -4.23 -20.66
CA SER A 208 0.91 -3.68 -19.50
C SER A 208 1.41 -2.24 -19.76
N VAL A 209 1.58 -1.45 -18.71
CA VAL A 209 1.91 -0.02 -18.84
C VAL A 209 3.22 0.32 -18.15
N ASN A 210 4.03 1.18 -18.76
CA ASN A 210 5.12 1.83 -18.04
C ASN A 210 4.59 3.12 -17.39
N LEU A 211 4.98 3.34 -16.16
CA LEU A 211 4.52 4.44 -15.32
C LEU A 211 5.69 5.37 -14.97
N SER A 212 5.37 6.65 -14.79
CA SER A 212 6.31 7.65 -14.28
C SER A 212 5.72 8.41 -13.10
N LEU A 213 6.55 8.58 -12.07
CA LEU A 213 6.29 9.42 -10.90
C LEU A 213 6.93 10.82 -11.06
N LEU A 214 7.64 11.05 -12.16
CA LEU A 214 8.21 12.36 -12.47
C LEU A 214 7.11 13.29 -12.98
N LYS A 215 7.17 14.54 -12.56
CA LYS A 215 6.27 15.60 -13.04
C LYS A 215 6.41 15.80 -14.54
N ARG A 216 5.34 16.30 -15.18
CA ARG A 216 5.42 16.70 -16.59
C ARG A 216 6.44 17.83 -16.72
N THR A 217 7.24 17.81 -17.78
CA THR A 217 8.28 18.83 -18.00
C THR A 217 7.73 20.25 -17.96
N HIS A 218 6.50 20.49 -18.46
CA HIS A 218 5.87 21.82 -18.42
C HIS A 218 5.45 22.24 -17.00
N GLU A 219 4.85 21.34 -16.22
CA GLU A 219 4.46 21.59 -14.82
C GLU A 219 5.71 21.79 -13.93
N ALA A 220 6.77 21.02 -14.18
CA ALA A 220 8.05 21.21 -13.52
C ALA A 220 8.66 22.59 -13.81
N ILE A 221 8.59 23.06 -15.06
CA ILE A 221 9.08 24.40 -15.43
C ILE A 221 8.29 25.51 -14.71
N GLU A 222 6.96 25.39 -14.60
CA GLU A 222 6.15 26.38 -13.90
C GLU A 222 6.41 26.41 -12.38
N GLU A 223 6.52 25.26 -11.74
CA GLU A 223 6.87 25.18 -10.31
C GLU A 223 8.30 25.66 -10.05
N ASP A 224 9.26 25.25 -10.88
CA ASP A 224 10.66 25.69 -10.78
C ASP A 224 10.75 27.22 -10.96
N ALA A 225 10.00 27.79 -11.92
CA ALA A 225 9.87 29.22 -12.10
C ALA A 225 9.28 29.91 -10.87
N ALA A 226 8.19 29.36 -10.30
CA ALA A 226 7.55 29.88 -9.11
C ALA A 226 8.46 29.83 -7.88
N ALA A 227 9.20 28.74 -7.68
CA ALA A 227 10.16 28.57 -6.59
C ALA A 227 11.33 29.56 -6.69
N ILE A 228 11.86 29.76 -7.90
CA ILE A 228 12.93 30.75 -8.15
C ILE A 228 12.40 32.17 -7.96
N LEU A 229 11.21 32.49 -8.48
CA LEU A 229 10.58 33.80 -8.34
C LEU A 229 10.31 34.15 -6.86
N ALA A 230 9.75 33.20 -6.10
CA ALA A 230 9.52 33.38 -4.67
C ALA A 230 10.84 33.63 -3.92
N TYR A 231 11.90 32.88 -4.25
CA TYR A 231 13.22 33.11 -3.67
C TYR A 231 13.77 34.50 -3.99
N LEU A 232 13.67 34.94 -5.25
CA LEU A 232 14.09 36.28 -5.67
C LEU A 232 13.30 37.37 -4.94
N GLN A 233 11.99 37.21 -4.77
CA GLN A 233 11.16 38.14 -4.01
C GLN A 233 11.60 38.27 -2.55
N THR A 234 11.95 37.17 -1.87
CA THR A 234 12.45 37.22 -0.48
C THR A 234 13.80 37.94 -0.33
N ARG A 235 14.55 38.10 -1.43
CA ARG A 235 15.90 38.67 -1.45
C ARG A 235 15.99 40.03 -2.14
N GLY A 236 14.85 40.66 -2.44
CA GLY A 236 14.82 41.98 -3.07
C GLY A 236 15.12 41.96 -4.57
N GLY A 237 14.91 40.83 -5.23
CA GLY A 237 14.99 40.69 -6.69
C GLY A 237 16.29 40.09 -7.22
N SER A 238 17.23 39.68 -6.38
CA SER A 238 18.48 39.02 -6.80
C SER A 238 18.83 37.82 -5.92
N MET A 239 19.60 36.87 -6.44
CA MET A 239 20.04 35.69 -5.68
C MET A 239 21.55 35.47 -5.80
N PRO A 240 22.19 34.87 -4.77
CA PRO A 240 23.62 34.58 -4.78
C PRO A 240 23.99 33.35 -5.64
N TYR A 241 23.01 32.75 -6.34
CA TYR A 241 23.20 31.56 -7.16
C TYR A 241 23.16 31.92 -8.65
N SER A 242 24.10 31.38 -9.42
CA SER A 242 24.24 31.62 -10.85
C SER A 242 24.55 30.33 -11.61
N ASP A 243 24.70 30.44 -12.93
CA ASP A 243 25.18 29.36 -13.81
C ASP A 243 26.55 28.78 -13.39
N LYS A 244 27.33 29.55 -12.62
CA LYS A 244 28.62 29.12 -12.06
C LYS A 244 28.50 28.37 -10.73
N SER A 245 27.34 28.37 -10.08
CA SER A 245 27.14 27.64 -8.81
C SER A 245 27.31 26.14 -8.97
N HIS A 246 27.73 25.46 -7.91
CA HIS A 246 27.92 24.01 -7.93
C HIS A 246 26.56 23.29 -8.05
N PRO A 247 26.48 22.18 -8.80
CA PRO A 247 25.24 21.41 -8.93
C PRO A 247 24.65 21.00 -7.57
N GLU A 248 25.49 20.64 -6.60
CA GLU A 248 25.08 20.25 -5.24
C GLU A 248 24.37 21.38 -4.50
N ASP A 249 24.86 22.63 -4.62
CA ASP A 249 24.25 23.80 -3.99
C ASP A 249 22.86 24.09 -4.58
N ILE A 250 22.72 23.93 -5.90
CA ILE A 250 21.45 24.13 -6.62
C ILE A 250 20.45 23.05 -6.21
N GLN A 251 20.88 21.79 -6.17
CA GLN A 251 20.04 20.67 -5.77
C GLN A 251 19.61 20.78 -4.29
N ALA A 252 20.53 21.17 -3.40
CA ALA A 252 20.23 21.35 -1.98
C ALA A 252 19.23 22.49 -1.74
N ARG A 253 19.37 23.60 -2.47
CA ARG A 253 18.54 24.80 -2.25
C ARG A 253 17.20 24.75 -2.96
N PHE A 254 17.18 24.28 -4.20
CA PHE A 254 16.02 24.38 -5.09
C PHE A 254 15.42 23.03 -5.47
N ARG A 255 16.04 21.90 -5.05
CA ARG A 255 15.61 20.53 -5.39
C ARG A 255 15.48 20.25 -6.90
N MET A 256 16.18 21.03 -7.71
CA MET A 256 16.20 20.91 -9.18
C MET A 256 17.62 20.69 -9.70
N SER A 257 17.75 20.23 -10.95
CA SER A 257 19.05 20.06 -11.59
C SER A 257 19.67 21.39 -12.01
N LYS A 258 21.00 21.46 -12.11
CA LYS A 258 21.71 22.64 -12.63
C LYS A 258 21.27 23.01 -14.05
N GLY A 259 20.98 22.02 -14.89
CA GLY A 259 20.49 22.24 -16.26
C GLY A 259 19.12 22.95 -16.27
N ALA A 260 18.20 22.50 -15.42
CA ALA A 260 16.90 23.16 -15.25
C ALA A 260 17.07 24.59 -14.70
N PHE A 261 17.88 24.76 -13.66
CA PHE A 261 18.13 26.06 -13.04
C PHE A 261 18.67 27.11 -14.04
N ASN A 262 19.57 26.73 -14.94
CA ASN A 262 20.17 27.67 -15.91
C ASN A 262 19.15 28.28 -16.88
N GLY A 263 17.98 27.65 -17.08
CA GLY A 263 16.92 28.17 -17.94
C GLY A 263 16.13 29.36 -17.35
N PHE A 264 16.34 29.71 -16.07
CA PHE A 264 15.54 30.71 -15.35
C PHE A 264 16.31 31.99 -15.03
N PRO A 265 15.64 33.17 -14.97
CA PRO A 265 16.27 34.45 -14.66
C PRO A 265 16.85 34.49 -13.24
N LYS A 266 17.96 35.22 -13.07
CA LYS A 266 18.74 35.35 -11.82
C LYS A 266 18.49 36.65 -11.07
N GLU A 267 17.84 37.58 -11.75
CA GLU A 267 17.41 38.86 -11.23
C GLU A 267 16.05 39.18 -11.82
N VAL A 268 15.21 39.88 -11.07
CA VAL A 268 13.93 40.40 -11.52
C VAL A 268 13.91 41.89 -11.24
N SER A 269 13.65 42.71 -12.25
CA SER A 269 13.51 44.15 -12.08
C SER A 269 12.25 44.46 -11.25
N HIS A 270 12.41 45.27 -10.21
CA HIS A 270 11.27 45.85 -9.51
C HIS A 270 10.49 46.76 -10.49
N PRO A 271 9.14 46.77 -10.48
CA PRO A 271 8.42 47.85 -11.12
C PRO A 271 8.74 49.15 -10.36
N GLN A 272 9.63 49.96 -10.92
CA GLN A 272 9.77 51.35 -10.51
C GLN A 272 8.50 52.09 -10.95
N GLY A 273 7.70 52.58 -9.99
CA GLY A 273 6.67 53.56 -10.31
C GLY A 273 5.51 53.68 -9.34
N MET A 274 5.74 54.20 -8.13
CA MET A 274 4.86 55.25 -7.59
C MET A 274 5.74 56.29 -6.93
N CYS A 275 5.96 57.38 -7.68
CA CYS A 275 6.52 58.62 -7.15
C CYS A 275 5.69 59.08 -5.95
N ARG A 276 6.40 59.54 -4.92
CA ARG A 276 5.86 60.44 -3.92
C ARG A 276 5.26 61.68 -4.61
N ALA A 277 4.05 62.04 -4.19
CA ALA A 277 3.60 63.41 -4.07
C ALA A 277 2.98 63.55 -2.68
#